data_AF-A0A7S1T249-F1
#
_entry.id   AF-A0A7S1T249-F1
#
_cell.length_a   1.000
_cell.length_b   1.000
_cell.length_c   1.000
_cell.angle_alpha   90.00
_cell.angle_beta   90.00
_cell.angle_gamma   90.00
#
_symmetry.space_group_name_H-M   'P 1'
#
loop_
_entity.id
_entity.type
_entity.pdbx_description
1 polymer ?
#
loop_
_entity_poly.entity_id
_entity_poly.type
_entity_poly.pdbx_seq_one_letter_code
_entity_poly.pdbx_strand_id
1 'polypeptide(L)'
;TPFCAGHTLGGAVWSIQAGGEEVVYAVDYNHRRERHLNGTTLETAFSRPAVLITDAYNLLANPLDRRARDSKLADTILTALRGDGNVLLPVDSAGRALELLLYLDSYWAEKRMVYPLVFLSSQAYNILEFAKSQLEWMSDTLTRKFERSRDHPNPFETRSLKLMHSVEELSALP
;
A
#
# COMPACT_ATOMS: atom_id res chain seq x y z
N THR A 1 24.10 -4.86 0.02
CA THR A 1 23.28 -4.44 1.17
C THR A 1 21.94 -3.90 0.69
N PRO A 2 20.81 -4.38 1.24
CA PRO A 2 19.48 -3.87 0.93
C PRO A 2 19.13 -2.62 1.76
N PHE A 3 18.37 -1.71 1.16
CA PHE A 3 17.86 -0.47 1.75
C PHE A 3 16.39 -0.31 1.37
N CYS A 4 15.59 0.41 2.16
CA CYS A 4 14.16 0.55 1.90
C CYS A 4 13.88 1.26 0.56
N ALA A 5 13.09 0.64 -0.32
CA ALA A 5 12.61 1.25 -1.57
C ALA A 5 11.31 2.05 -1.39
N GLY A 6 10.53 1.78 -0.34
CA GLY A 6 9.30 2.52 -0.02
C GLY A 6 8.12 2.30 -0.96
N HIS A 7 8.21 1.35 -1.90
CA HIS A 7 7.15 1.10 -2.90
C HIS A 7 6.18 -0.02 -2.50
N THR A 8 6.71 -1.10 -1.92
CA THR A 8 5.97 -2.26 -1.39
C THR A 8 6.57 -2.67 -0.05
N LEU A 9 5.81 -3.46 0.73
CA LEU A 9 6.32 -4.04 1.98
C LEU A 9 7.51 -4.96 1.68
N GLY A 10 8.66 -4.67 2.32
CA GLY A 10 9.92 -5.37 2.06
C GLY A 10 10.64 -4.98 0.76
N GLY A 11 10.10 -4.04 -0.02
CA GLY A 11 10.74 -3.57 -1.25
C GLY A 11 12.10 -2.93 -0.97
N ALA A 12 13.10 -3.26 -1.79
CA ALA A 12 14.49 -2.91 -1.52
C ALA A 12 15.25 -2.31 -2.71
N VAL A 13 16.04 -1.27 -2.42
CA VAL A 13 17.15 -0.78 -3.23
C VAL A 13 18.41 -1.51 -2.79
N TRP A 14 19.28 -1.89 -3.73
CA TRP A 14 20.48 -2.67 -3.42
C TRP A 14 21.74 -1.87 -3.71
N SER A 15 22.65 -1.78 -2.74
CA SER A 15 24.05 -1.43 -2.98
C SER A 15 24.89 -2.70 -3.09
N ILE A 16 25.61 -2.78 -4.19
CA ILE A 16 26.44 -3.92 -4.59
C ILE A 16 27.87 -3.41 -4.62
N GLN A 17 28.71 -3.99 -3.76
CA GLN A 17 30.11 -3.61 -3.62
C GLN A 17 30.97 -4.64 -4.34
N ALA A 18 31.78 -4.21 -5.31
CA ALA A 18 32.68 -5.07 -6.06
C ALA A 18 33.96 -4.31 -6.42
N GLY A 19 35.13 -4.83 -6.05
CA GLY A 19 36.42 -4.23 -6.43
C GLY A 19 36.67 -2.81 -5.89
N GLY A 20 35.99 -2.42 -4.80
CA GLY A 20 36.07 -1.05 -4.24
C GLY A 20 35.10 -0.06 -4.88
N GLU A 21 34.32 -0.48 -5.87
CA GLU A 21 33.28 0.33 -6.52
C GLU A 21 31.89 -0.01 -5.96
N GLU A 22 31.03 1.00 -5.90
CA GLU A 22 29.64 0.87 -5.49
C GLU A 22 28.69 0.96 -6.69
N VAL A 23 27.90 -0.10 -6.91
CA VAL A 23 26.78 -0.11 -7.86
C VAL A 23 25.47 -0.08 -7.09
N VAL A 24 24.62 0.90 -7.38
CA VAL A 24 23.29 1.00 -6.78
C VAL A 24 22.24 0.56 -7.79
N TYR A 25 21.47 -0.47 -7.44
CA TYR A 25 20.29 -0.94 -8.16
C TYR A 25 19.03 -0.45 -7.45
N ALA A 26 18.37 0.54 -8.04
CA ALA A 26 17.21 1.24 -7.50
C ALA A 26 16.07 1.29 -8.54
N VAL A 27 15.31 0.21 -8.65
CA VAL A 27 14.14 0.11 -9.54
C VAL A 27 12.86 0.11 -8.69
N ASP A 28 11.80 0.75 -9.17
CA ASP A 28 10.49 0.86 -8.54
C ASP A 28 10.56 1.34 -7.07
N TYR A 29 11.18 2.50 -6.86
CA TYR A 29 11.24 3.14 -5.54
C TYR A 29 10.25 4.30 -5.41
N ASN A 30 9.90 4.65 -4.17
CA ASN A 30 9.00 5.76 -3.87
C ASN A 30 9.62 6.67 -2.81
N HIS A 31 9.85 7.94 -3.16
CA HIS A 31 10.35 8.96 -2.24
C HIS A 31 9.27 9.47 -1.29
N ARG A 32 7.98 9.34 -1.63
CA ARG A 32 6.88 9.81 -0.80
C ARG A 32 6.54 8.78 0.28
N ARG A 33 6.29 9.27 1.50
CA ARG A 33 5.72 8.45 2.58
C ARG A 33 4.26 8.12 2.29
N GLU A 34 3.89 6.88 2.56
CA GLU A 34 2.52 6.38 2.39
C GLU A 34 1.86 6.06 3.74
N ARG A 35 0.66 5.45 3.76
CA ARG A 35 0.01 5.12 5.04
C ARG A 35 0.76 4.02 5.78
N HIS A 36 1.17 2.99 5.04
CA HIS A 36 1.84 1.82 5.61
C HIS A 36 3.35 1.78 5.37
N LEU A 37 3.90 2.58 4.46
CA LEU A 37 5.33 2.55 4.13
C LEU A 37 6.03 3.89 4.37
N ASN A 38 7.28 3.81 4.83
CA ASN A 38 8.21 4.93 4.79
C ASN A 38 8.63 5.19 3.33
N GLY A 39 9.10 6.40 3.04
CA GLY A 39 9.76 6.69 1.75
C GLY A 39 11.11 5.99 1.66
N THR A 40 11.65 5.89 0.45
CA THR A 40 12.97 5.31 0.21
C THR A 40 14.06 6.06 0.98
N THR A 41 15.11 5.34 1.37
CA THR A 41 16.31 5.91 1.99
C THR A 41 17.39 6.28 0.97
N LEU A 42 17.09 6.24 -0.34
CA LEU A 42 18.04 6.46 -1.44
C LEU A 42 18.85 7.75 -1.28
N GLU A 43 18.22 8.85 -0.87
CA GLU A 43 18.85 10.17 -0.71
C GLU A 43 19.91 10.20 0.42
N THR A 44 19.71 9.41 1.48
CA THR A 44 20.57 9.42 2.66
C THR A 44 21.53 8.23 2.72
N ALA A 45 21.23 7.16 1.99
CA ALA A 45 21.98 5.91 2.04
C ALA A 45 23.23 5.91 1.15
N PHE A 46 23.25 6.74 0.09
CA PHE A 46 24.30 6.74 -0.91
C PHE A 46 24.79 8.16 -1.17
N SER A 47 26.11 8.34 -1.27
CA SER A 47 26.71 9.66 -1.51
C SER A 47 27.24 9.81 -2.93
N ARG A 48 27.92 8.77 -3.46
CA ARG A 48 28.56 8.84 -4.79
C ARG A 48 28.77 7.44 -5.39
N PRO A 49 27.70 6.75 -5.81
CA PRO A 49 27.85 5.46 -6.47
C PRO A 49 28.56 5.61 -7.82
N ALA A 50 29.32 4.59 -8.21
CA ALA A 50 29.98 4.54 -9.51
C ALA A 50 28.96 4.33 -10.65
N VAL A 51 27.93 3.53 -10.38
CA VAL A 51 26.82 3.26 -11.32
C VAL A 51 25.50 3.28 -10.55
N LEU A 52 24.51 3.97 -11.13
CA LEU A 52 23.11 3.90 -10.71
C LEU A 52 22.29 3.22 -11.81
N ILE A 53 21.66 2.10 -11.48
CA ILE A 53 20.70 1.41 -12.32
C ILE A 53 19.30 1.75 -11.78
N THR A 54 18.50 2.46 -12.56
CA THR A 54 17.14 2.90 -12.20
C THR A 54 16.20 2.75 -13.39
N ASP A 55 14.90 2.68 -13.12
CA ASP A 55 13.88 2.83 -14.15
C ASP A 55 13.55 4.31 -14.44
N ALA A 56 12.77 4.51 -15.50
CA ALA A 56 12.20 5.81 -15.88
C ALA A 56 10.71 5.67 -16.24
N TYR A 57 10.04 4.63 -15.73
CA TYR A 57 8.67 4.28 -16.17
C TYR A 57 7.69 5.43 -15.92
N ASN A 58 7.84 6.11 -14.77
CA ASN A 58 6.99 7.22 -14.35
C ASN A 58 7.61 8.61 -14.57
N LEU A 59 8.64 8.74 -15.43
CA LEU A 59 9.41 10.00 -15.57
C LEU A 59 8.54 11.21 -15.96
N LEU A 60 7.55 11.00 -16.83
CA LEU A 60 6.63 12.05 -17.29
C LEU A 60 5.34 12.11 -16.47
N ALA A 61 5.17 11.22 -15.48
CA ALA A 61 3.99 11.21 -14.66
C ALA A 61 4.03 12.40 -13.68
N ASN A 62 2.97 13.20 -13.67
CA ASN A 62 2.78 14.25 -12.67
C ASN A 62 1.61 13.87 -11.74
N PRO A 63 1.82 12.98 -10.76
CA PRO A 63 0.75 12.52 -9.90
C PRO A 63 0.24 13.66 -9.03
N LEU A 64 -1.08 13.80 -8.97
CA LEU A 64 -1.76 14.64 -8.00
C LEU A 64 -1.24 14.37 -6.58
N ASP A 65 -1.37 15.37 -5.70
CA ASP A 65 -1.07 15.16 -4.29
C ASP A 65 -1.95 14.03 -3.71
N ARG A 66 -1.50 13.42 -2.61
CA ARG A 66 -2.18 12.26 -2.05
C ARG A 66 -3.64 12.56 -1.68
N ARG A 67 -3.92 13.72 -1.10
CA ARG A 67 -5.29 14.08 -0.66
C ARG A 67 -6.21 14.28 -1.86
N ALA A 68 -5.74 14.94 -2.92
CA ALA A 68 -6.47 15.13 -4.15
C ALA A 68 -6.75 13.80 -4.87
N ARG A 69 -5.77 12.87 -4.89
CA ARG A 69 -5.98 11.52 -5.43
C ARG A 69 -7.02 10.75 -4.65
N ASP A 70 -6.92 10.76 -3.32
CA ASP A 70 -7.84 10.05 -2.43
C ASP A 70 -9.26 10.60 -2.59
N SER A 71 -9.42 11.93 -2.56
CA SER A 71 -10.72 12.59 -2.79
C SER A 71 -11.31 12.18 -4.14
N LYS A 72 -10.52 12.28 -5.22
CA LYS A 72 -10.98 11.92 -6.56
C LYS A 72 -11.41 10.45 -6.65
N LEU A 73 -10.67 9.53 -6.01
CA LEU A 73 -11.02 8.12 -5.96
C LEU A 73 -12.34 7.92 -5.21
N ALA A 74 -12.47 8.49 -4.01
CA ALA A 74 -13.70 8.40 -3.22
C ALA A 74 -14.91 9.00 -3.97
N ASP A 75 -14.75 10.17 -4.59
CA ASP A 75 -15.81 10.82 -5.35
C ASP A 75 -16.26 9.96 -6.54
N THR A 76 -15.31 9.33 -7.25
CA THR A 76 -15.60 8.42 -8.36
C THR A 76 -16.39 7.20 -7.87
N ILE A 77 -15.93 6.58 -6.78
CA ILE A 77 -16.59 5.43 -6.16
C ILE A 77 -18.00 5.78 -5.71
N LEU A 78 -18.16 6.88 -4.97
CA LEU A 78 -19.46 7.31 -4.45
C LEU A 78 -20.45 7.69 -5.55
N THR A 79 -19.97 8.26 -6.65
CA THR A 79 -20.81 8.59 -7.81
C THR A 79 -21.42 7.32 -8.40
N ALA A 80 -20.61 6.27 -8.59
CA ALA A 80 -21.11 4.98 -9.08
C ALA A 80 -22.09 4.32 -8.11
N LEU A 81 -21.75 4.27 -6.82
CA LEU A 81 -22.59 3.63 -5.78
C LEU A 81 -23.93 4.36 -5.58
N ARG A 82 -23.95 5.69 -5.66
CA ARG A 82 -25.20 6.48 -5.57
C ARG A 82 -26.07 6.33 -6.82
N GLY A 83 -25.48 5.95 -7.95
CA GLY A 83 -26.18 5.61 -9.18
C GLY A 83 -26.66 4.15 -9.24
N ASP A 84 -26.69 3.45 -8.11
CA ASP A 84 -27.07 2.02 -8.00
C ASP A 84 -26.13 1.09 -8.81
N GLY A 85 -24.88 1.53 -9.01
CA GLY A 85 -23.85 0.78 -9.72
C GLY A 85 -22.85 0.12 -8.78
N ASN A 86 -22.20 -0.94 -9.28
CA ASN A 86 -21.09 -1.60 -8.61
C ASN A 86 -19.74 -1.02 -9.06
N VAL A 87 -18.73 -1.06 -8.17
CA VAL A 87 -17.36 -0.64 -8.49
C VAL A 87 -16.42 -1.85 -8.44
N LEU A 88 -15.76 -2.12 -9.57
CA LEU A 88 -14.64 -3.05 -9.64
C LEU A 88 -13.34 -2.25 -9.68
N LEU A 89 -12.45 -2.48 -8.72
CA LEU A 89 -11.12 -1.88 -8.67
C LEU A 89 -10.04 -2.97 -8.82
N PRO A 90 -9.47 -3.15 -10.03
CA PRO A 90 -8.37 -4.07 -10.23
C PRO A 90 -7.13 -3.59 -9.47
N VAL A 91 -6.59 -4.45 -8.61
CA VAL A 91 -5.38 -4.19 -7.82
C VAL A 91 -4.47 -5.40 -7.90
N ASP A 92 -3.21 -5.22 -7.55
CA ASP A 92 -2.29 -6.33 -7.34
C ASP A 92 -2.69 -7.13 -6.09
N SER A 93 -2.07 -8.29 -5.86
CA SER A 93 -2.51 -9.19 -4.80
C SER A 93 -2.09 -8.74 -3.39
N ALA A 94 -0.92 -8.12 -3.21
CA ALA A 94 -0.36 -7.92 -1.85
C ALA A 94 0.59 -6.71 -1.68
N GLY A 95 0.99 -6.03 -2.76
CA GLY A 95 1.88 -4.88 -2.70
C GLY A 95 1.09 -3.58 -2.52
N ARG A 96 0.65 -2.98 -3.63
CA ARG A 96 -0.04 -1.68 -3.64
C ARG A 96 -1.46 -1.79 -3.08
N ALA A 97 -2.09 -2.95 -3.20
CA ALA A 97 -3.40 -3.23 -2.64
C ALA A 97 -3.49 -2.88 -1.15
N LEU A 98 -2.46 -3.16 -0.34
CA LEU A 98 -2.47 -2.86 1.10
C LEU A 98 -2.72 -1.39 1.41
N GLU A 99 -2.16 -0.46 0.62
CA GLU A 99 -2.38 0.97 0.77
C GLU A 99 -3.86 1.34 0.52
N LEU A 100 -4.47 0.72 -0.49
CA LEU A 100 -5.87 0.94 -0.85
C LEU A 100 -6.82 0.32 0.19
N LEU A 101 -6.52 -0.89 0.68
CA LEU A 101 -7.31 -1.56 1.70
C LEU A 101 -7.37 -0.72 2.99
N LEU A 102 -6.22 -0.22 3.46
CA LEU A 102 -6.17 0.66 4.64
C LEU A 102 -6.94 1.96 4.42
N TYR A 103 -6.81 2.56 3.24
CA TYR A 103 -7.52 3.78 2.90
C TYR A 103 -9.04 3.58 2.89
N LEU A 104 -9.51 2.59 2.12
CA LEU A 104 -10.93 2.34 1.91
C LEU A 104 -11.60 1.84 3.18
N ASP A 105 -10.97 0.96 3.97
CA ASP A 105 -11.52 0.51 5.26
C ASP A 105 -11.69 1.68 6.24
N SER A 106 -10.68 2.56 6.34
CA SER A 106 -10.74 3.76 7.17
C SER A 106 -11.84 4.72 6.68
N TYR A 107 -11.92 4.94 5.36
CA TYR A 107 -12.92 5.81 4.75
C TYR A 107 -14.35 5.29 4.97
N TRP A 108 -14.56 3.98 4.81
CA TRP A 108 -15.84 3.32 5.04
C TRP A 108 -16.30 3.48 6.49
N ALA A 109 -15.39 3.24 7.44
CA ALA A 109 -15.69 3.37 8.86
C ALA A 109 -15.97 4.83 9.25
N GLU A 110 -15.18 5.78 8.75
CA GLU A 110 -15.36 7.22 9.04
C GLU A 110 -16.69 7.74 8.50
N LYS A 111 -17.03 7.40 7.25
CA LYS A 111 -18.26 7.85 6.59
C LYS A 111 -19.48 7.00 6.92
N ARG A 112 -19.33 5.92 7.70
CA ARG A 112 -20.38 4.95 8.05
C ARG A 112 -21.12 4.46 6.80
N MET A 113 -20.34 4.08 5.79
CA MET A 113 -20.87 3.64 4.50
C MET A 113 -21.69 2.37 4.68
N VAL A 114 -22.84 2.30 4.01
CA VAL A 114 -23.74 1.12 4.05
C VAL A 114 -23.43 0.11 2.94
N TYR A 115 -22.69 0.52 1.91
CA TYR A 115 -22.34 -0.34 0.78
C TYR A 115 -21.30 -1.40 1.21
N PRO A 116 -21.44 -2.66 0.78
CA PRO A 116 -20.41 -3.68 1.03
C PRO A 116 -19.05 -3.27 0.44
N LEU A 117 -17.98 -3.42 1.23
CA LEU A 117 -16.60 -3.28 0.77
C LEU A 117 -15.94 -4.66 0.78
N VAL A 118 -15.42 -5.09 -0.37
CA VAL A 118 -14.89 -6.45 -0.55
C VAL A 118 -13.47 -6.42 -1.07
N PHE A 119 -12.61 -7.27 -0.51
CA PHE A 119 -11.35 -7.66 -1.12
C PHE A 119 -11.44 -9.11 -1.59
N LEU A 120 -11.50 -9.29 -2.91
CA LEU A 120 -11.59 -10.60 -3.55
C LEU A 120 -10.19 -11.06 -3.98
N SER A 121 -9.71 -12.14 -3.37
CA SER A 121 -8.48 -12.82 -3.77
C SER A 121 -8.50 -14.23 -3.24
N SER A 122 -8.02 -15.21 -4.02
CA SER A 122 -7.89 -16.59 -3.56
C SER A 122 -7.05 -16.71 -2.28
N GLN A 123 -6.18 -15.74 -1.98
CA GLN A 123 -5.35 -15.68 -0.78
C GLN A 123 -5.66 -14.47 0.11
N ALA A 124 -6.85 -13.86 0.02
CA ALA A 124 -7.21 -12.62 0.72
C ALA A 124 -6.88 -12.64 2.22
N TYR A 125 -7.27 -13.72 2.90
CA TYR A 125 -6.94 -13.96 4.31
C TYR A 125 -5.44 -13.96 4.58
N ASN A 126 -4.68 -14.79 3.84
CA ASN A 126 -3.24 -14.92 4.03
C ASN A 126 -2.52 -13.59 3.81
N ILE A 127 -2.92 -12.81 2.79
CA ILE A 127 -2.32 -11.51 2.48
C ILE A 127 -2.44 -10.56 3.68
N LEU A 128 -3.62 -10.47 4.29
CA LEU A 128 -3.81 -9.62 5.45
C LEU A 128 -3.12 -10.18 6.70
N GLU A 129 -3.12 -11.49 6.91
CA GLU A 129 -2.38 -12.10 8.03
C GLU A 129 -0.86 -11.84 7.92
N PHE A 130 -0.28 -11.93 6.72
CA PHE A 130 1.11 -11.57 6.50
C PHE A 130 1.36 -10.09 6.82
N ALA A 131 0.52 -9.18 6.31
CA ALA A 131 0.62 -7.76 6.61
C ALA A 131 0.53 -7.48 8.12
N LYS A 132 -0.37 -8.16 8.84
CA LYS A 132 -0.51 -8.06 10.30
C LYS A 132 0.75 -8.48 11.04
N SER A 133 1.49 -9.48 10.54
CA SER A 133 2.70 -10.01 11.18
C SER A 133 3.99 -9.23 10.88
N GLN A 134 3.97 -8.31 9.92
CA GLN A 134 5.16 -7.62 9.40
C GLN A 134 5.17 -6.11 9.72
N LEU A 135 4.57 -5.71 10.85
CA LEU A 135 4.43 -4.30 11.24
C LEU A 135 5.78 -3.59 11.46
N GLU A 136 6.84 -4.34 11.78
CA GLU A 136 8.20 -3.83 11.93
C GLU A 136 8.83 -3.36 10.61
N TRP A 137 8.30 -3.83 9.48
CA TRP A 137 8.73 -3.41 8.13
C TRP A 137 7.91 -2.24 7.58
N MET A 138 6.95 -1.74 8.36
CA MET A 138 6.06 -0.66 7.97
C MET A 138 6.55 0.71 8.47
N SER A 139 5.81 1.76 8.14
CA SER A 139 6.18 3.13 8.51
C SER A 139 6.21 3.34 10.02
N ASP A 140 7.13 4.18 10.50
CA ASP A 140 7.26 4.52 11.92
C ASP A 140 5.96 5.15 12.47
N THR A 141 5.15 5.75 11.59
CA THR A 141 3.86 6.32 11.97
C THR A 141 2.87 5.21 12.29
N LEU A 142 2.85 4.14 11.50
CA LEU A 142 1.99 2.98 11.71
C LEU A 142 2.47 2.16 12.92
N THR A 143 3.77 1.92 13.04
CA THR A 143 4.37 1.23 14.19
C THR A 143 4.07 1.97 15.49
N ARG A 144 4.31 3.30 15.57
CA ARG A 144 3.97 4.10 16.76
C ARG A 144 2.48 4.14 17.06
N LYS A 145 1.62 4.13 16.04
CA LYS A 145 0.17 4.04 16.23
C LYS A 145 -0.23 2.72 16.86
N PHE A 146 0.45 1.62 16.52
CA PHE A 146 0.28 0.28 17.09
C PHE A 146 0.99 0.06 18.44
N GLU A 147 1.94 0.91 18.84
CA GLU A 147 2.54 0.83 20.18
C GLU A 147 1.72 1.60 21.23
N ARG A 148 1.08 2.72 20.85
CA ARG A 148 0.56 3.73 21.81
C ARG A 148 -0.87 3.57 22.33
N SER A 149 -1.78 3.03 21.54
CA SER A 149 -3.14 2.71 21.99
C SER A 149 -3.14 1.62 23.08
N ARG A 150 -4.17 1.55 23.91
CA ARG A 150 -4.25 0.55 25.00
C ARG A 150 -5.14 -0.65 24.64
N ASP A 151 -5.86 -0.54 23.52
CA ASP A 151 -6.92 -1.47 23.07
C ASP A 151 -6.65 -2.02 21.65
N HIS A 152 -5.40 -1.96 21.16
CA HIS A 152 -5.01 -2.02 19.73
C HIS A 152 -5.60 -3.16 18.88
N PRO A 153 -6.53 -2.85 17.94
CA PRO A 153 -6.65 -3.66 16.75
C PRO A 153 -5.46 -3.38 15.83
N ASN A 154 -4.92 -4.43 15.23
CA ASN A 154 -3.88 -4.30 14.21
C ASN A 154 -4.38 -3.37 13.07
N PRO A 155 -3.55 -2.51 12.44
CA PRO A 155 -4.03 -1.66 11.34
C PRO A 155 -4.65 -2.44 10.16
N PHE A 156 -4.27 -3.70 9.98
CA PHE A 156 -4.84 -4.63 9.00
C PHE A 156 -5.95 -5.52 9.56
N GLU A 157 -6.37 -5.28 10.80
CA GLU A 157 -7.62 -5.78 11.35
C GLU A 157 -8.76 -4.86 10.90
N THR A 158 -9.22 -5.13 9.68
CA THR A 158 -10.19 -4.32 8.97
C THR A 158 -11.59 -4.46 9.57
N ARG A 159 -12.35 -3.37 9.59
CA ARG A 159 -13.68 -3.31 10.22
C ARG A 159 -14.83 -3.42 9.23
N SER A 160 -14.66 -2.78 8.07
CA SER A 160 -15.68 -2.66 7.03
C SER A 160 -15.39 -3.56 5.84
N LEU A 161 -14.13 -3.91 5.63
CA LEU A 161 -13.68 -4.79 4.56
C LEU A 161 -14.06 -6.26 4.83
N LYS A 162 -14.76 -6.87 3.87
CA LYS A 162 -15.02 -8.31 3.83
C LYS A 162 -13.99 -8.99 2.93
N LEU A 163 -13.37 -10.05 3.40
CA LEU A 163 -12.45 -10.87 2.61
C LEU A 163 -13.23 -11.97 1.93
N MET A 164 -12.99 -12.16 0.63
CA MET A 164 -13.64 -13.19 -0.15
C MET A 164 -12.63 -13.92 -1.01
N HIS A 165 -12.89 -15.21 -1.25
CA HIS A 165 -11.96 -16.10 -1.94
C HIS A 165 -12.44 -16.56 -3.31
N SER A 166 -13.73 -16.37 -3.62
CA SER A 166 -14.31 -16.80 -4.89
C SER A 166 -15.44 -15.88 -5.37
N VAL A 167 -15.78 -16.01 -6.65
CA VAL A 167 -16.87 -15.24 -7.26
C VAL A 167 -18.23 -15.73 -6.76
N GLU A 168 -18.34 -16.99 -6.37
CA GLU A 168 -19.55 -17.57 -5.79
C GLU A 168 -19.85 -16.92 -4.42
N GLU A 169 -18.83 -16.73 -3.59
CA GLU A 169 -18.95 -16.02 -2.32
C GLU A 169 -19.36 -14.56 -2.53
N LEU A 170 -18.76 -13.89 -3.52
CA LEU A 170 -19.11 -12.53 -3.90
C LEU A 170 -20.57 -12.43 -4.39
N SER A 171 -21.02 -13.40 -5.18
CA SER A 171 -22.39 -13.45 -5.73
C SER A 171 -23.44 -13.74 -4.66
N ALA A 172 -23.04 -14.24 -3.49
CA ALA A 172 -23.91 -14.46 -2.35
C ALA A 172 -24.13 -13.21 -1.48
N LEU A 173 -23.50 -12.07 -1.82
CA LEU A 173 -23.79 -10.81 -1.14
C LEU A 173 -25.23 -10.35 -1.43
N PRO A 174 -25.93 -9.79 -0.42
CA PRO A 174 -27.28 -9.28 -0.57
C PRO A 174 -27.36 -8.06 -1.49
#